data_AF-A0A3B8ZZK8-F1
#
_entry.id   AF-A0A3B8ZZK8-F1
#
_cell.length_a   1.000
_cell.length_b   1.000
_cell.length_c   1.000
_cell.angle_alpha   90.00
_cell.angle_beta   90.00
_cell.angle_gamma   90.00
#
_symmetry.space_group_name_H-M   'P 1'
#
loop_
_entity.id
_entity.type
_entity.pdbx_description
1 polymer ?
#
loop_
_entity_poly.entity_id
_entity_poly.type
_entity_poly.pdbx_seq_one_letter_code
_entity_poly.pdbx_strand_id
1 'polypeptide(L)'
;MDLLLLHPPATKPAEPPLGLAVLAGHLRSQGFTVAAIDANLQAYLYLLDPERAAAAAGAQPATAVRRALGQCERSLQLLRSPAGVASFPRYATAVRHLQTLLELYTGADERLNFGDYDHRRLSPFVPADLARCAKGEVPTLFAGYFREQLLPEIARHRPRCIALSINYRHQLLPAFELAGLLARAFPEIPLIAGGGMLTSWREVLRHLELHLLPFRHIVFGPGEGPLAQLLRAGGAAPYFLDGTTTCHTADFADFPLCDYLSPLPVLPVSASRGCYWGRCRFCPEASSPTHA
;
A
#
# COMPACT_ATOMS: atom_id res chain seq x y z
N MET A 1 9.78 -10.79 -15.74
CA MET A 1 9.59 -11.15 -14.31
C MET A 1 8.22 -11.79 -14.15
N ASP A 2 8.02 -12.75 -13.24
CA ASP A 2 6.73 -13.46 -13.12
C ASP A 2 5.65 -12.64 -12.40
N LEU A 3 5.99 -12.06 -11.25
CA LEU A 3 5.04 -11.31 -10.43
C LEU A 3 5.69 -10.04 -9.87
N LEU A 4 4.95 -8.94 -9.94
CA LEU A 4 5.25 -7.73 -9.17
C LEU A 4 4.21 -7.55 -8.07
N LEU A 5 4.67 -7.47 -6.83
CA LEU A 5 3.84 -7.22 -5.66
C LEU A 5 3.85 -5.73 -5.33
N LEU A 6 2.67 -5.13 -5.12
CA LEU A 6 2.52 -3.72 -4.79
C LEU A 6 1.80 -3.54 -3.45
N HIS A 7 2.35 -2.70 -2.58
CA HIS A 7 1.69 -2.22 -1.37
C HIS A 7 1.25 -0.76 -1.59
N PRO A 8 -0.04 -0.49 -1.84
CA PRO A 8 -0.52 0.84 -2.17
C PRO A 8 -0.54 1.77 -0.94
N PRO A 9 -0.48 3.11 -1.13
CA PRO A 9 -0.73 4.06 -0.04
C PRO A 9 -2.16 3.94 0.50
N ALA A 10 -2.50 4.43 1.70
CA ALA A 10 -1.71 5.29 2.58
C ALA A 10 -1.57 4.73 4.01
N THR A 11 -0.63 3.80 4.21
CA THR A 11 -0.27 3.24 5.52
C THR A 11 0.89 3.99 6.16
N LYS A 12 1.14 3.77 7.46
CA LYS A 12 2.28 4.39 8.15
C LYS A 12 3.61 3.91 7.51
N PRO A 13 4.46 4.79 6.96
CA PRO A 13 5.68 4.40 6.26
C PRO A 13 6.88 4.18 7.22
N ALA A 14 6.68 3.42 8.30
CA ALA A 14 7.69 3.21 9.34
C ALA A 14 8.36 1.82 9.30
N GLU A 15 7.79 0.89 8.55
CA GLU A 15 8.28 -0.48 8.43
C GLU A 15 7.80 -1.09 7.09
N PRO A 16 8.54 -2.05 6.53
CA PRO A 16 8.16 -2.72 5.29
C PRO A 16 6.90 -3.58 5.48
N PRO A 17 6.06 -3.72 4.43
CA PRO A 17 4.84 -4.51 4.50
C PRO A 17 5.17 -6.01 4.61
N LEU A 18 4.98 -6.57 5.82
CA LEU A 18 5.25 -7.99 6.10
C LEU A 18 4.57 -8.95 5.12
N GLY A 19 3.32 -8.66 4.73
CA GLY A 19 2.58 -9.50 3.79
C GLY A 19 3.32 -9.68 2.46
N LEU A 20 3.90 -8.61 1.91
CA LEU A 20 4.68 -8.70 0.67
C LEU A 20 5.99 -9.45 0.89
N ALA A 21 6.69 -9.17 1.99
CA ALA A 21 7.95 -9.85 2.30
C ALA A 21 7.77 -11.37 2.41
N VAL A 22 6.68 -11.82 3.04
CA VAL A 22 6.36 -13.25 3.13
C VAL A 22 5.96 -13.84 1.77
N LEU A 23 5.14 -13.14 0.99
CA LEU A 23 4.78 -13.59 -0.36
C LEU A 23 6.00 -13.71 -1.27
N ALA A 24 6.90 -12.72 -1.23
CA ALA A 24 8.15 -12.72 -1.98
C ALA A 24 9.02 -13.92 -1.57
N GLY A 25 9.27 -14.11 -0.27
CA GLY A 25 10.06 -15.24 0.23
C GLY A 25 9.49 -16.60 -0.18
N HIS A 26 8.17 -16.78 0.00
CA HIS A 26 7.48 -18.01 -0.40
C HIS A 26 7.58 -18.28 -1.90
N LEU A 27 7.22 -17.31 -2.75
CA LEU A 27 7.19 -17.52 -4.20
C LEU A 27 8.60 -17.68 -4.79
N ARG A 28 9.60 -16.95 -4.28
CA ARG A 28 11.01 -17.11 -4.68
C ARG A 28 11.53 -18.50 -4.32
N SER A 29 11.18 -19.03 -3.14
CA SER A 29 11.54 -20.40 -2.76
C SER A 29 10.94 -21.48 -3.68
N GLN A 30 9.90 -21.14 -4.44
CA GLN A 30 9.30 -22.01 -5.46
C GLN A 30 9.86 -21.77 -6.88
N GLY A 31 10.88 -20.92 -7.02
CA GLY A 31 11.57 -20.65 -8.28
C GLY A 31 10.94 -19.54 -9.14
N PHE A 32 9.95 -18.81 -8.65
CA PHE A 32 9.39 -17.67 -9.39
C PHE A 32 10.27 -16.44 -9.29
N THR A 33 10.36 -15.67 -10.37
CA THR A 33 10.98 -14.34 -10.33
C THR A 33 9.96 -13.33 -9.83
N VAL A 34 10.12 -12.87 -8.58
CA VAL A 34 9.22 -11.92 -7.92
C VAL A 34 10.00 -10.69 -7.48
N ALA A 35 9.37 -9.52 -7.56
CA ALA A 35 9.82 -8.30 -6.90
C ALA A 35 8.65 -7.65 -6.15
N ALA A 36 8.97 -6.85 -5.14
CA ALA A 36 8.01 -6.06 -4.36
C ALA A 36 8.34 -4.57 -4.42
N ILE A 37 7.30 -3.74 -4.53
CA ILE A 37 7.40 -2.28 -4.41
C ILE A 37 6.49 -1.82 -3.28
N ASP A 38 7.08 -1.15 -2.30
CA ASP A 38 6.36 -0.39 -1.29
C ASP A 38 5.95 0.98 -1.86
N ALA A 39 4.86 0.98 -2.64
CA ALA A 39 4.34 2.20 -3.23
C ALA A 39 3.80 3.18 -2.20
N ASN A 40 3.51 2.72 -0.98
CA ASN A 40 3.18 3.58 0.15
C ASN A 40 4.39 4.41 0.59
N LEU A 41 5.53 3.76 0.91
CA LEU A 41 6.74 4.47 1.30
C LEU A 41 7.15 5.48 0.22
N GLN A 42 7.25 5.03 -1.03
CA GLN A 42 7.64 5.87 -2.15
C GLN A 42 6.70 7.07 -2.34
N ALA A 43 5.38 6.89 -2.17
CA ALA A 43 4.41 7.98 -2.22
C ALA A 43 4.64 9.06 -1.14
N TYR A 44 4.91 8.65 0.11
CA TYR A 44 5.23 9.63 1.17
C TYR A 44 6.52 10.40 0.86
N LEU A 45 7.55 9.73 0.33
CA LEU A 45 8.81 10.38 -0.02
C LEU A 45 8.67 11.30 -1.23
N TYR A 46 7.83 10.93 -2.20
CA TYR A 46 7.48 11.78 -3.32
C TYR A 46 6.81 13.08 -2.85
N LEU A 47 5.86 13.01 -1.92
CA LEU A 47 5.18 14.20 -1.40
C LEU A 47 6.11 15.05 -0.50
N LEU A 48 7.02 14.41 0.23
CA LEU A 48 7.97 15.08 1.13
C LEU A 48 9.25 15.55 0.42
N ASP A 49 9.36 15.34 -0.88
CA ASP A 49 10.45 15.88 -1.69
C ASP A 49 10.52 17.42 -1.52
N PRO A 50 11.69 18.00 -1.18
CA PRO A 50 11.79 19.43 -0.90
C PRO A 50 11.35 20.34 -2.05
N GLU A 51 11.65 19.97 -3.30
CA GLU A 51 11.28 20.78 -4.47
C GLU A 51 9.77 20.75 -4.69
N ARG A 52 9.15 19.57 -4.59
CA ARG A 52 7.69 19.44 -4.69
C ARG A 52 6.96 20.11 -3.56
N ALA A 53 7.42 19.95 -2.32
CA ALA A 53 6.83 20.62 -1.18
C ALA A 53 6.94 22.14 -1.30
N ALA A 54 8.07 22.66 -1.79
CA ALA A 54 8.23 24.09 -2.05
C ALA A 54 7.30 24.59 -3.16
N ALA A 55 7.15 23.82 -4.25
CA ALA A 55 6.22 24.14 -5.33
C ALA A 55 4.76 24.16 -4.84
N ALA A 56 4.36 23.16 -4.05
CA ALA A 56 3.01 23.06 -3.48
C ALA A 56 2.71 24.19 -2.47
N ALA A 57 3.72 24.67 -1.75
CA ALA A 57 3.58 25.76 -0.79
C ALA A 57 3.35 27.14 -1.45
N GLY A 58 3.75 27.31 -2.71
CA GLY A 58 3.65 28.58 -3.44
C GLY A 58 4.65 29.65 -2.96
N ALA A 59 4.52 30.87 -3.49
CA ALA A 59 5.52 31.92 -3.30
C ALA A 59 5.51 32.58 -1.91
N GLN A 60 4.37 32.59 -1.22
CA GLN A 60 4.21 33.22 0.10
C GLN A 60 3.50 32.31 1.11
N PRO A 61 4.11 31.16 1.48
CA PRO A 61 3.47 30.22 2.39
C PRO A 61 3.47 30.75 3.82
N ALA A 62 2.56 30.25 4.66
CA ALA A 62 2.52 30.60 6.09
C ALA A 62 3.85 30.31 6.81
N THR A 63 4.11 31.02 7.92
CA THR A 63 5.38 30.87 8.69
C THR A 63 5.67 29.43 9.11
N ALA A 64 4.64 28.67 9.47
CA ALA A 64 4.78 27.25 9.85
C ALA A 64 5.28 26.40 8.68
N VAL A 65 4.71 26.59 7.48
CA VAL A 65 5.12 25.90 6.25
C VAL A 65 6.54 26.29 5.84
N ARG A 66 6.89 27.59 5.86
CA ARG A 66 8.27 28.04 5.59
C ARG A 66 9.29 27.36 6.51
N ARG A 67 8.96 27.25 7.80
CA ARG A 67 9.80 26.56 8.78
C ARG A 67 9.90 25.06 8.47
N ALA A 68 8.78 24.43 8.17
CA ALA A 68 8.74 23.01 7.84
C ALA A 68 9.58 22.69 6.58
N LEU A 69 9.47 23.51 5.53
CA LEU A 69 10.29 23.39 4.30
C LEU A 69 11.79 23.46 4.63
N GLY A 70 12.22 24.48 5.38
CA GLY A 70 13.62 24.64 5.79
C GLY A 70 14.12 23.55 6.76
N GLN A 71 13.23 22.71 7.29
CA GLN A 71 13.57 21.59 8.18
C GLN A 71 13.26 20.22 7.56
N CYS A 72 12.82 20.14 6.31
CA CYS A 72 12.31 18.89 5.71
C CYS A 72 13.35 17.78 5.76
N GLU A 73 14.52 18.01 5.13
CA GLU A 73 15.61 17.03 5.06
C GLU A 73 16.10 16.61 6.44
N ARG A 74 16.30 17.57 7.35
CA ARG A 74 16.73 17.29 8.73
C ARG A 74 15.69 16.48 9.50
N SER A 75 14.40 16.74 9.26
CA SER A 75 13.31 16.00 9.90
C SER A 75 13.26 14.57 9.36
N LEU A 76 13.36 14.37 8.04
CA LEU A 76 13.46 13.04 7.42
C LEU A 76 14.68 12.26 7.96
N GLN A 77 15.86 12.88 7.99
CA GLN A 77 17.08 12.27 8.52
C GLN A 77 16.96 11.91 10.00
N LEU A 78 16.34 12.77 10.82
CA LEU A 78 16.11 12.48 12.24
C LEU A 78 15.17 11.28 12.42
N LEU A 79 14.11 11.19 11.61
CA LEU A 79 13.17 10.07 11.65
C LEU A 79 13.77 8.76 11.14
N ARG A 80 14.93 8.78 10.49
CA ARG A 80 15.63 7.59 9.93
C ARG A 80 16.94 7.27 10.67
N SER A 81 17.18 7.91 11.81
CA SER A 81 18.45 7.75 12.53
C SER A 81 18.25 7.52 14.03
N PRO A 82 19.20 6.84 14.69
CA PRO A 82 19.16 6.62 16.14
C PRO A 82 19.08 7.93 16.95
N ALA A 83 19.51 9.07 16.38
CA ALA A 83 19.35 10.37 17.03
C ALA A 83 17.88 10.71 17.31
N GLY A 84 16.93 10.13 16.57
CA GLY A 84 15.50 10.29 16.79
C GLY A 84 15.02 9.72 18.12
N VAL A 85 15.68 8.70 18.69
CA VAL A 85 15.30 8.13 20.00
C VAL A 85 15.84 8.92 21.19
N ALA A 86 16.84 9.79 20.97
CA ALA A 86 17.50 10.51 22.05
C ALA A 86 16.62 11.61 22.69
N SER A 87 15.61 12.12 21.98
CA SER A 87 14.74 13.18 22.48
C SER A 87 13.36 13.16 21.83
N PHE A 88 12.37 12.73 22.60
CA PHE A 88 10.97 12.71 22.16
C PHE A 88 10.45 14.09 21.71
N PRO A 89 10.73 15.22 22.39
CA PRO A 89 10.31 16.54 21.90
C PRO A 89 10.89 16.90 20.53
N ARG A 90 12.15 16.54 20.25
CA ARG A 90 12.78 16.77 18.94
C ARG A 90 12.13 15.89 17.87
N TYR A 91 11.93 14.60 18.16
CA TYR A 91 11.22 13.67 17.28
C TYR A 91 9.81 14.19 16.96
N ALA A 92 9.02 14.55 17.96
CA ALA A 92 7.67 15.08 17.79
C ALA A 92 7.65 16.37 16.95
N THR A 93 8.67 17.22 17.08
CA THR A 93 8.82 18.43 16.26
C THR A 93 9.10 18.09 14.80
N ALA A 94 9.99 17.13 14.54
CA ALA A 94 10.27 16.66 13.19
C ALA A 94 9.03 16.03 12.52
N VAL A 95 8.28 15.18 13.24
CA VAL A 95 7.00 14.64 12.77
C VAL A 95 6.02 15.76 12.43
N ARG A 96 5.89 16.79 13.27
CA ARG A 96 5.02 17.94 12.99
C ARG A 96 5.43 18.71 11.74
N HIS A 97 6.73 18.94 11.53
CA HIS A 97 7.19 19.59 10.29
C HIS A 97 6.77 18.79 9.06
N LEU A 98 7.02 17.48 9.05
CA LEU A 98 6.65 16.64 7.91
C LEU A 98 5.13 16.55 7.72
N GLN A 99 4.36 16.47 8.81
CA GLN A 99 2.89 16.51 8.75
C GLN A 99 2.39 17.83 8.14
N THR A 100 2.96 18.98 8.53
CA THR A 100 2.65 20.27 7.93
C THR A 100 2.96 20.31 6.43
N LEU A 101 3.98 19.57 5.96
CA LEU A 101 4.26 19.47 4.52
C LEU A 101 3.29 18.54 3.79
N LEU A 102 2.89 17.41 4.40
CA LEU A 102 1.85 16.54 3.84
C LEU A 102 0.51 17.27 3.69
N GLU A 103 0.19 18.16 4.63
CA GLU A 103 -1.01 19.00 4.60
C GLU A 103 -1.08 19.93 3.38
N LEU A 104 0.04 20.24 2.72
CA LEU A 104 0.06 21.03 1.48
C LEU A 104 -0.68 20.34 0.33
N TYR A 105 -0.74 19.01 0.34
CA TYR A 105 -1.42 18.20 -0.67
C TYR A 105 -2.86 17.87 -0.26
N THR A 106 -3.28 18.24 0.95
CA THR A 106 -4.65 18.05 1.39
C THR A 106 -5.55 19.08 0.72
N GLY A 107 -6.50 18.60 -0.08
CA GLY A 107 -7.47 19.44 -0.77
C GLY A 107 -8.72 19.71 0.07
N ALA A 108 -9.73 20.31 -0.56
CA ALA A 108 -11.04 20.45 0.06
C ALA A 108 -11.64 19.10 0.48
N ASP A 109 -11.32 18.05 -0.29
CA ASP A 109 -11.96 16.74 -0.19
C ASP A 109 -11.03 15.65 0.34
N GLU A 110 -9.72 15.82 0.28
CA GLU A 110 -8.76 14.80 0.68
C GLU A 110 -8.00 15.22 1.94
N ARG A 111 -7.75 14.25 2.82
CA ARG A 111 -6.92 14.43 4.01
C ARG A 111 -5.89 13.32 4.07
N LEU A 112 -4.65 13.69 4.37
CA LEU A 112 -3.52 12.79 4.54
C LEU A 112 -2.81 13.10 5.84
N ASN A 113 -2.56 12.06 6.61
CA ASN A 113 -1.77 12.07 7.82
C ASN A 113 -0.71 10.96 7.72
N PHE A 114 0.18 10.87 8.70
CA PHE A 114 1.07 9.72 8.83
C PHE A 114 0.26 8.43 9.11
N GLY A 115 -0.02 7.67 8.05
CA GLY A 115 -0.70 6.39 8.10
C GLY A 115 -2.23 6.44 8.13
N ASP A 116 -2.83 7.55 7.71
CA ASP A 116 -4.26 7.58 7.44
C ASP A 116 -4.58 8.50 6.27
N TYR A 117 -5.60 8.13 5.50
CA TYR A 117 -6.09 8.86 4.35
C TYR A 117 -7.61 8.78 4.31
N ASP A 118 -8.23 9.93 4.05
CA ASP A 118 -9.68 10.05 3.96
C ASP A 118 -10.10 10.95 2.79
N HIS A 119 -11.26 10.65 2.22
CA HIS A 119 -11.88 11.40 1.14
C HIS A 119 -13.32 11.78 1.49
N ARG A 120 -13.59 13.07 1.70
CA ARG A 120 -14.88 13.57 2.23
C ARG A 120 -16.09 13.26 1.34
N ARG A 121 -15.91 13.22 0.01
CA ARG A 121 -17.00 13.01 -0.96
C ARG A 121 -17.13 11.59 -1.51
N LEU A 122 -16.15 10.72 -1.24
CA LEU A 122 -16.11 9.38 -1.83
C LEU A 122 -16.03 8.38 -0.70
N SER A 123 -16.83 7.33 -0.77
CA SER A 123 -16.80 6.27 0.23
C SER A 123 -16.08 5.04 -0.32
N PRO A 124 -15.08 4.49 0.39
CA PRO A 124 -14.47 3.22 0.01
C PRO A 124 -15.43 2.03 0.12
N PHE A 125 -16.62 2.22 0.69
CA PHE A 125 -17.68 1.21 0.79
C PHE A 125 -18.75 1.32 -0.30
N VAL A 126 -18.66 2.32 -1.18
CA VAL A 126 -19.57 2.47 -2.31
C VAL A 126 -18.84 1.99 -3.56
N PRO A 127 -19.22 0.84 -4.16
CA PRO A 127 -18.53 0.30 -5.33
C PRO A 127 -18.46 1.27 -6.51
N ALA A 128 -19.47 2.13 -6.66
CA ALA A 128 -19.48 3.17 -7.69
C ALA A 128 -18.34 4.18 -7.49
N ASP A 129 -18.02 4.57 -6.24
CA ASP A 129 -16.93 5.51 -5.96
C ASP A 129 -15.56 4.86 -6.23
N LEU A 130 -15.37 3.59 -5.85
CA LEU A 130 -14.18 2.81 -6.22
C LEU A 130 -14.01 2.74 -7.75
N ALA A 131 -15.11 2.51 -8.47
CA ALA A 131 -15.10 2.46 -9.94
C ALA A 131 -14.76 3.82 -10.56
N ARG A 132 -15.20 4.94 -9.98
CA ARG A 132 -14.84 6.30 -10.43
C ARG A 132 -13.35 6.56 -10.29
N CYS A 133 -12.74 6.17 -9.17
CA CYS A 133 -11.29 6.22 -8.99
C CYS A 133 -10.57 5.34 -10.02
N ALA A 134 -11.02 4.10 -10.21
CA ALA A 134 -10.43 3.19 -11.18
C ALA A 134 -10.55 3.68 -12.63
N LYS A 135 -11.63 4.37 -13.00
CA LYS A 135 -11.77 4.99 -14.34
C LYS A 135 -10.88 6.23 -14.51
N GLY A 136 -10.30 6.77 -13.44
CA GLY A 136 -9.53 8.01 -13.45
C GLY A 136 -10.41 9.26 -13.51
N GLU A 137 -11.70 9.14 -13.21
CA GLU A 137 -12.62 10.29 -13.16
C GLU A 137 -12.35 11.17 -11.95
N VAL A 138 -11.88 10.56 -10.85
CA VAL A 138 -11.44 11.26 -9.64
C VAL A 138 -10.05 10.76 -9.27
N PRO A 139 -8.99 11.55 -9.48
CA PRO A 139 -7.66 11.21 -8.99
C PRO A 139 -7.60 11.42 -7.47
N THR A 140 -6.79 10.62 -6.78
CA THR A 140 -6.35 10.93 -5.41
C THR A 140 -5.09 11.80 -5.46
N LEU A 141 -4.69 12.35 -4.32
CA LEU A 141 -3.44 13.10 -4.18
C LEU A 141 -2.18 12.30 -4.60
N PHE A 142 -2.28 10.98 -4.69
CA PHE A 142 -1.17 10.10 -5.09
C PHE A 142 -1.00 9.97 -6.61
N ALA A 143 -1.92 10.53 -7.41
CA ALA A 143 -1.92 10.43 -8.87
C ALA A 143 -0.60 10.87 -9.52
N GLY A 144 0.02 11.93 -9.00
CA GLY A 144 1.30 12.44 -9.49
C GLY A 144 2.41 11.39 -9.35
N TYR A 145 2.58 10.86 -8.13
CA TYR A 145 3.54 9.79 -7.85
C TYR A 145 3.31 8.56 -8.73
N PHE A 146 2.04 8.12 -8.86
CA PHE A 146 1.71 6.95 -9.66
C PHE A 146 2.13 7.11 -11.12
N ARG A 147 1.91 8.29 -11.72
CA ARG A 147 2.24 8.55 -13.13
C ARG A 147 3.71 8.84 -13.37
N GLU A 148 4.31 9.66 -12.51
CA GLU A 148 5.65 10.22 -12.73
C GLU A 148 6.76 9.25 -12.33
N GLN A 149 6.54 8.39 -11.32
CA GLN A 149 7.59 7.51 -10.80
C GLN A 149 7.21 6.03 -10.87
N LEU A 150 6.05 5.65 -10.34
CA LEU A 150 5.68 4.25 -10.21
C LEU A 150 5.43 3.56 -11.56
N LEU A 151 4.69 4.17 -12.49
CA LEU A 151 4.46 3.61 -13.81
C LEU A 151 5.77 3.34 -14.58
N PRO A 152 6.71 4.31 -14.71
CA PRO A 152 8.02 4.05 -15.30
C PRO A 152 8.81 2.92 -14.62
N GLU A 153 8.76 2.83 -13.28
CA GLU A 153 9.42 1.76 -12.53
C GLU A 153 8.83 0.38 -12.87
N ILE A 154 7.51 0.25 -12.84
CA ILE A 154 6.80 -0.99 -13.21
C ILE A 154 7.14 -1.41 -14.65
N ALA A 155 7.23 -0.45 -15.58
CA ALA A 155 7.57 -0.75 -16.97
C ALA A 155 8.98 -1.36 -17.13
N ARG A 156 9.96 -0.95 -16.31
CA ARG A 156 11.32 -1.53 -16.32
C ARG A 156 11.33 -2.98 -15.86
N HIS A 157 10.44 -3.34 -14.94
CA HIS A 157 10.31 -4.67 -14.38
C HIS A 157 9.73 -5.71 -15.36
N ARG A 158 8.94 -5.27 -16.36
CA ARG A 158 8.23 -6.13 -17.33
C ARG A 158 7.57 -7.35 -16.66
N PRO A 159 6.63 -7.13 -15.72
CA PRO A 159 5.98 -8.22 -15.01
C PRO A 159 4.97 -8.95 -15.90
N ARG A 160 4.77 -10.25 -15.65
CA ARG A 160 3.69 -11.03 -16.28
C ARG A 160 2.36 -10.89 -15.55
N CYS A 161 2.41 -10.65 -14.24
CA CYS A 161 1.25 -10.38 -13.39
C CYS A 161 1.60 -9.26 -12.39
N ILE A 162 0.59 -8.49 -11.94
CA ILE A 162 0.75 -7.53 -10.84
C ILE A 162 -0.27 -7.87 -9.75
N ALA A 163 0.16 -7.93 -8.49
CA ALA A 163 -0.72 -8.16 -7.35
C ALA A 163 -0.67 -6.99 -6.35
N LEU A 164 -1.83 -6.46 -5.98
CA LEU A 164 -1.98 -5.40 -4.97
C LEU A 164 -2.40 -6.01 -3.63
N SER A 165 -1.64 -5.68 -2.57
CA SER A 165 -1.99 -6.06 -1.19
C SER A 165 -2.73 -4.93 -0.47
N ILE A 166 -4.05 -5.05 -0.38
CA ILE A 166 -4.94 -4.04 0.19
C ILE A 166 -5.41 -4.53 1.57
N ASN A 167 -4.82 -3.97 2.62
CA ASN A 167 -4.98 -4.44 4.00
C ASN A 167 -5.89 -3.55 4.84
N TYR A 168 -5.97 -2.26 4.51
CA TYR A 168 -6.70 -1.26 5.29
C TYR A 168 -7.68 -0.46 4.45
N ARG A 169 -8.70 0.08 5.11
CA ARG A 169 -9.75 0.90 4.49
C ARG A 169 -9.20 2.10 3.74
N HIS A 170 -8.28 2.85 4.36
CA HIS A 170 -7.68 4.06 3.77
C HIS A 170 -6.80 3.77 2.54
N GLN A 171 -6.53 2.49 2.22
CA GLN A 171 -5.85 2.12 0.98
C GLN A 171 -6.81 1.94 -0.20
N LEU A 172 -8.12 1.78 0.02
CA LEU A 172 -9.04 1.35 -1.04
C LEU A 172 -9.14 2.34 -2.20
N LEU A 173 -9.44 3.61 -1.93
CA LEU A 173 -9.54 4.62 -3.00
C LEU A 173 -8.23 4.76 -3.82
N PRO A 174 -7.05 4.96 -3.20
CA PRO A 174 -5.80 5.04 -3.96
C PRO A 174 -5.41 3.71 -4.63
N ALA A 175 -5.72 2.55 -4.03
CA ALA A 175 -5.47 1.25 -4.66
C ALA A 175 -6.32 1.04 -5.91
N PHE A 176 -7.59 1.48 -5.91
CA PHE A 176 -8.44 1.41 -7.09
C PHE A 176 -8.04 2.40 -8.17
N GLU A 177 -7.63 3.62 -7.80
CA GLU A 177 -7.01 4.54 -8.76
C GLU A 177 -5.77 3.91 -9.42
N LEU A 178 -4.85 3.37 -8.60
CA LEU A 178 -3.64 2.71 -9.09
C LEU A 178 -3.97 1.53 -9.99
N ALA A 179 -4.87 0.64 -9.58
CA ALA A 179 -5.30 -0.49 -10.38
C ALA A 179 -5.89 -0.04 -11.73
N GLY A 180 -6.72 0.99 -11.71
CA GLY A 180 -7.27 1.61 -12.91
C GLY A 180 -6.22 2.16 -13.86
N LEU A 181 -5.23 2.88 -13.31
CA LEU A 181 -4.11 3.41 -14.05
C LEU A 181 -3.26 2.30 -14.69
N LEU A 182 -2.97 1.23 -13.93
CA LEU A 182 -2.24 0.07 -14.41
C LEU A 182 -3.00 -0.66 -15.51
N ALA A 183 -4.31 -0.87 -15.37
CA ALA A 183 -5.12 -1.53 -16.38
C ALA A 183 -5.17 -0.75 -17.71
N ARG A 184 -5.07 0.59 -17.66
CA ARG A 184 -4.97 1.42 -18.88
C ARG A 184 -3.56 1.43 -19.47
N ALA A 185 -2.52 1.45 -18.62
CA ALA A 185 -1.13 1.52 -19.05
C ALA A 185 -0.58 0.17 -19.55
N PHE A 186 -1.07 -0.94 -18.98
CA PHE A 186 -0.62 -2.30 -19.25
C PHE A 186 -1.84 -3.26 -19.37
N PRO A 187 -2.71 -3.08 -20.38
CA PRO A 187 -3.97 -3.82 -20.50
C PRO A 187 -3.81 -5.34 -20.62
N GLU A 188 -2.65 -5.81 -21.05
CA GLU A 188 -2.30 -7.23 -21.18
C GLU A 188 -1.86 -7.87 -19.86
N ILE A 189 -1.49 -7.07 -18.85
CA ILE A 189 -0.98 -7.58 -17.57
C ILE A 189 -2.15 -7.79 -16.60
N PRO A 190 -2.49 -9.03 -16.23
CA PRO A 190 -3.56 -9.30 -15.28
C PRO A 190 -3.24 -8.70 -13.90
N LEU A 191 -4.25 -7.99 -13.37
CA LEU A 191 -4.21 -7.43 -12.02
C LEU A 191 -4.90 -8.37 -11.03
N ILE A 192 -4.22 -8.63 -9.93
CA ILE A 192 -4.69 -9.46 -8.82
C ILE A 192 -4.81 -8.56 -7.59
N ALA A 193 -5.83 -8.76 -6.77
CA ALA A 193 -5.92 -8.10 -5.48
C ALA A 193 -6.05 -9.11 -4.35
N GLY A 194 -5.56 -8.74 -3.17
CA GLY A 194 -5.75 -9.51 -1.95
C GLY A 194 -5.50 -8.64 -0.73
N GLY A 195 -5.33 -9.27 0.42
CA GLY A 195 -5.06 -8.60 1.69
C GLY A 195 -6.26 -8.60 2.64
N GLY A 196 -6.03 -8.15 3.87
CA GLY A 196 -7.00 -8.24 4.96
C GLY A 196 -8.32 -7.52 4.68
N MET A 197 -8.26 -6.37 3.98
CA MET A 197 -9.45 -5.59 3.67
C MET A 197 -10.37 -6.36 2.71
N LEU A 198 -9.83 -6.87 1.61
CA LEU A 198 -10.62 -7.65 0.65
C LEU A 198 -11.10 -8.97 1.23
N THR A 199 -10.29 -9.59 2.09
CA THR A 199 -10.68 -10.82 2.78
C THR A 199 -11.87 -10.63 3.71
N SER A 200 -11.98 -9.47 4.38
CA SER A 200 -13.13 -9.14 5.21
C SER A 200 -14.43 -8.98 4.41
N TRP A 201 -14.35 -8.80 3.09
CA TRP A 201 -15.49 -8.69 2.19
C TRP A 201 -15.85 -10.00 1.47
N ARG A 202 -15.16 -11.11 1.78
CA ARG A 202 -15.33 -12.41 1.10
C ARG A 202 -16.78 -12.82 0.92
N GLU A 203 -17.54 -12.88 2.02
CA GLU A 203 -18.94 -13.34 2.00
C GLU A 203 -19.83 -12.42 1.16
N VAL A 204 -19.68 -11.10 1.31
CA VAL A 204 -20.48 -10.11 0.59
C VAL A 204 -20.17 -10.13 -0.91
N LEU A 205 -18.89 -10.17 -1.29
CA LEU A 205 -18.48 -10.19 -2.70
C LEU A 205 -18.95 -11.47 -3.41
N ARG A 206 -18.91 -12.62 -2.72
CA ARG A 206 -19.40 -13.89 -3.26
C ARG A 206 -20.92 -13.92 -3.36
N HIS A 207 -21.61 -13.54 -2.30
CA HIS A 207 -23.08 -13.57 -2.26
C HIS A 207 -23.70 -12.67 -3.33
N LEU A 208 -23.08 -11.51 -3.59
CA LEU A 208 -23.53 -10.55 -4.61
C LEU A 208 -22.91 -10.79 -5.98
N GLU A 209 -22.03 -11.79 -6.14
CA GLU A 209 -21.21 -12.02 -7.34
C GLU A 209 -20.52 -10.73 -7.85
N LEU A 210 -20.07 -9.89 -6.91
CA LEU A 210 -19.58 -8.56 -7.22
C LEU A 210 -18.12 -8.60 -7.65
N HIS A 211 -17.88 -8.40 -8.94
CA HIS A 211 -16.54 -8.23 -9.49
C HIS A 211 -16.04 -6.80 -9.32
N LEU A 212 -14.95 -6.63 -8.57
CA LEU A 212 -14.25 -5.37 -8.40
C LEU A 212 -13.29 -5.13 -9.57
N LEU A 213 -13.80 -4.55 -10.65
CA LEU A 213 -12.96 -4.13 -11.77
C LEU A 213 -11.96 -3.04 -11.33
N PRO A 214 -10.71 -3.06 -11.85
CA PRO A 214 -10.23 -3.84 -12.99
C PRO A 214 -9.52 -5.15 -12.62
N PHE A 215 -9.63 -5.64 -11.38
CA PHE A 215 -8.96 -6.87 -10.98
C PHE A 215 -9.54 -8.07 -11.72
N ARG A 216 -8.66 -8.99 -12.15
CA ARG A 216 -9.03 -10.26 -12.80
C ARG A 216 -9.23 -11.37 -11.77
N HIS A 217 -8.52 -11.29 -10.65
CA HIS A 217 -8.64 -12.24 -9.55
C HIS A 217 -8.58 -11.51 -8.20
N ILE A 218 -9.36 -12.00 -7.25
CA ILE A 218 -9.29 -11.60 -5.84
C ILE A 218 -8.94 -12.81 -5.00
N VAL A 219 -7.87 -12.69 -4.22
CA VAL A 219 -7.41 -13.70 -3.28
C VAL A 219 -7.88 -13.35 -1.87
N PHE A 220 -8.62 -14.26 -1.26
CA PHE A 220 -9.05 -14.18 0.13
C PHE A 220 -8.16 -15.03 1.03
N GLY A 221 -7.73 -14.46 2.16
CA GLY A 221 -6.83 -15.12 3.10
C GLY A 221 -5.37 -15.14 2.61
N PRO A 222 -4.56 -16.13 3.05
CA PRO A 222 -3.16 -16.29 2.64
C PRO A 222 -2.94 -16.27 1.12
N GLY A 223 -2.09 -15.38 0.60
CA GLY A 223 -1.85 -15.27 -0.83
C GLY A 223 -0.89 -16.32 -1.41
N GLU A 224 -0.14 -17.01 -0.55
CA GLU A 224 0.99 -17.88 -0.89
C GLU A 224 0.62 -18.96 -1.92
N GLY A 225 -0.35 -19.81 -1.56
CA GLY A 225 -0.81 -20.91 -2.41
C GLY A 225 -1.51 -20.43 -3.69
N PRO A 226 -2.54 -19.58 -3.61
CA PRO A 226 -3.28 -19.09 -4.77
C PRO A 226 -2.40 -18.38 -5.81
N LEU A 227 -1.46 -17.53 -5.38
CA LEU A 227 -0.56 -16.85 -6.31
C LEU A 227 0.37 -17.84 -7.01
N ALA A 228 0.94 -18.81 -6.28
CA ALA A 228 1.78 -19.83 -6.88
C ALA A 228 1.02 -20.67 -7.92
N GLN A 229 -0.23 -21.05 -7.62
CA GLN A 229 -1.08 -21.79 -8.56
C GLN A 229 -1.41 -20.96 -9.81
N LEU A 230 -1.77 -19.69 -9.62
CA LEU A 230 -2.09 -18.77 -10.71
C LEU A 230 -0.89 -18.58 -11.65
N LEU A 231 0.32 -18.42 -11.11
CA LEU A 231 1.54 -18.28 -11.90
C LEU A 231 1.87 -19.55 -12.70
N ARG A 232 1.68 -20.75 -12.12
CA ARG A 232 1.85 -22.03 -12.83
C ARG A 232 0.83 -22.22 -13.94
N ALA A 233 -0.42 -21.85 -13.70
CA ALA A 233 -1.52 -21.99 -14.64
C ALA A 233 -1.54 -20.90 -15.72
N GLY A 234 -0.56 -19.98 -15.73
CA GLY A 234 -0.51 -18.88 -16.70
C GLY A 234 -1.69 -17.91 -16.59
N GLY A 235 -2.26 -17.74 -15.39
CA GLY A 235 -3.40 -16.84 -15.15
C GLY A 235 -4.78 -17.45 -15.39
N ALA A 236 -4.87 -18.75 -15.69
CA ALA A 236 -6.15 -19.44 -15.77
C ALA A 236 -6.63 -19.86 -14.37
N ALA A 237 -7.57 -19.09 -13.79
CA ALA A 237 -8.16 -19.38 -12.50
C ALA A 237 -9.56 -18.73 -12.36
N PRO A 238 -10.40 -19.16 -11.40
CA PRO A 238 -11.62 -18.45 -11.03
C PRO A 238 -11.37 -17.01 -10.59
N TYR A 239 -12.41 -16.17 -10.61
CA TYR A 239 -12.32 -14.79 -10.14
C TYR A 239 -11.99 -14.70 -8.65
N PHE A 240 -12.70 -15.48 -7.82
CA PHE A 240 -12.47 -15.55 -6.38
C PHE A 240 -11.62 -16.78 -6.02
N LEU A 241 -10.52 -16.56 -5.29
CA LEU A 241 -9.59 -17.59 -4.86
C LEU A 241 -9.48 -17.59 -3.34
N ASP A 242 -9.46 -18.77 -2.71
CA ASP A 242 -9.21 -18.92 -1.29
C ASP A 242 -7.81 -19.47 -1.04
N GLY A 243 -7.11 -18.83 -0.11
CA GLY A 243 -5.82 -19.28 0.39
C GLY A 243 -5.92 -20.04 1.70
N THR A 244 -5.11 -21.07 1.83
CA THR A 244 -4.94 -21.82 3.09
C THR A 244 -3.47 -22.04 3.45
N THR A 245 -2.57 -22.04 2.45
CA THR A 245 -1.13 -22.18 2.65
C THR A 245 -0.56 -20.96 3.35
N THR A 246 0.10 -21.16 4.49
CA THR A 246 0.79 -20.10 5.22
C THR A 246 2.30 -20.28 5.13
N CYS A 247 3.02 -19.18 5.04
CA CYS A 247 4.47 -19.14 5.22
C CYS A 247 4.85 -18.11 6.29
N HIS A 248 6.00 -18.31 6.93
CA HIS A 248 6.53 -17.41 7.95
C HIS A 248 7.85 -16.77 7.52
N THR A 249 8.48 -17.29 6.46
CA THR A 249 9.74 -16.77 5.94
C THR A 249 9.49 -15.48 5.18
N ALA A 250 9.88 -14.36 5.78
CA ALA A 250 9.85 -13.05 5.16
C ALA A 250 11.19 -12.77 4.46
N ASP A 251 11.12 -12.33 3.22
CA ASP A 251 12.26 -11.84 2.45
C ASP A 251 12.14 -10.31 2.29
N PHE A 252 13.07 -9.58 2.90
CA PHE A 252 13.09 -8.11 2.88
C PHE A 252 14.01 -7.51 1.82
N ALA A 253 14.56 -8.31 0.90
CA ALA A 253 15.59 -7.86 -0.04
C ALA A 253 15.17 -6.68 -0.94
N ASP A 254 13.88 -6.53 -1.22
CA ASP A 254 13.37 -5.45 -2.08
C ASP A 254 13.10 -4.13 -1.33
N PHE A 255 13.19 -4.13 0.00
CA PHE A 255 12.81 -2.98 0.82
C PHE A 255 14.04 -2.23 1.35
N PRO A 256 14.23 -0.95 0.98
CA PRO A 256 15.34 -0.16 1.48
C PRO A 256 15.08 0.24 2.94
N LEU A 257 15.53 -0.59 3.88
CA LEU A 257 15.23 -0.46 5.31
C LEU A 257 15.58 0.91 5.91
N CYS A 258 16.59 1.60 5.36
CA CYS A 258 17.02 2.93 5.81
C CYS A 258 16.10 4.07 5.36
N ASP A 259 15.19 3.83 4.40
CA ASP A 259 14.28 4.85 3.89
C ASP A 259 12.98 4.95 4.71
N TYR A 260 12.66 3.93 5.50
CA TYR A 260 11.48 3.93 6.37
C TYR A 260 11.61 4.97 7.48
N LEU A 261 10.50 5.64 7.79
CA LEU A 261 10.42 6.71 8.78
C LEU A 261 10.32 6.15 10.21
N SER A 262 11.37 5.42 10.60
CA SER A 262 11.61 4.92 11.95
C SER A 262 13.07 5.16 12.35
N PRO A 263 13.35 5.68 13.57
CA PRO A 263 14.72 5.96 14.02
C PRO A 263 15.67 4.75 13.97
N LEU A 264 15.12 3.55 14.05
CA LEU A 264 15.82 2.28 13.91
C LEU A 264 15.07 1.41 12.90
N PRO A 265 15.77 0.61 12.07
CA PRO A 265 15.12 -0.35 11.17
C PRO A 265 14.15 -1.27 11.93
N VAL A 266 12.94 -1.41 11.42
CA VAL A 266 11.91 -2.32 11.95
C VAL A 266 11.72 -3.45 10.95
N LEU A 267 11.89 -4.68 11.40
CA LEU A 267 11.60 -5.89 10.61
C LEU A 267 10.41 -6.60 11.24
N PRO A 268 9.20 -6.46 10.68
CA PRO A 268 8.05 -7.16 11.21
C PRO A 268 8.21 -8.67 11.02
N VAL A 269 7.80 -9.46 12.00
CA VAL A 269 7.82 -10.92 11.94
C VAL A 269 6.50 -11.48 12.45
N SER A 270 6.02 -12.56 11.84
CA SER A 270 4.83 -13.28 12.28
C SER A 270 5.26 -14.63 12.85
N ALA A 271 5.25 -14.75 14.18
CA ALA A 271 5.55 -16.00 14.88
C ALA A 271 4.36 -16.99 14.85
N SER A 272 3.15 -16.49 14.62
CA SER A 272 1.93 -17.27 14.46
C SER A 272 0.97 -16.56 13.51
N ARG A 273 0.01 -17.30 12.96
CA ARG A 273 -1.12 -16.78 12.20
C ARG A 273 -2.43 -17.22 12.83
N GLY A 274 -3.47 -16.42 12.62
CA GLY A 274 -4.78 -16.61 13.25
C GLY A 274 -4.86 -16.02 14.66
N CYS A 275 -6.07 -16.03 15.21
CA CYS A 275 -6.37 -15.51 16.54
C CYS A 275 -7.07 -16.59 17.36
N TYR A 276 -6.35 -17.17 18.34
CA TYR A 276 -6.90 -18.20 19.24
C TYR A 276 -8.22 -17.77 19.92
N TRP A 277 -8.39 -16.47 20.19
CA TRP A 277 -9.63 -15.97 20.79
C TRP A 277 -10.82 -16.03 19.82
N GLY A 278 -10.65 -15.55 18.58
CA GLY A 278 -11.61 -15.69 17.47
C GLY A 278 -13.03 -15.19 17.70
N ARG A 279 -13.31 -14.46 18.79
CA ARG A 279 -14.68 -14.17 19.26
C ARG A 279 -14.96 -12.69 19.54
N CYS A 280 -14.07 -11.79 19.10
CA CYS A 280 -14.28 -10.35 19.23
C CYS A 280 -15.42 -9.89 18.32
N ARG A 281 -16.47 -9.26 18.89
CA ARG A 281 -17.62 -8.72 18.12
C ARG A 281 -17.27 -7.67 17.07
N PHE A 282 -16.13 -6.99 17.22
CA PHE A 282 -15.67 -5.95 16.32
C PHE A 282 -14.63 -6.44 15.30
N CYS A 283 -14.18 -7.69 15.39
CA CYS A 283 -13.06 -8.18 14.59
C CYS A 283 -13.56 -8.92 13.34
N PRO A 284 -13.18 -8.51 12.13
CA PRO A 284 -13.56 -9.23 10.91
C PRO A 284 -12.98 -10.65 10.85
N GLU A 285 -11.84 -10.92 11.51
CA GLU A 285 -11.28 -12.27 11.64
C GLU A 285 -12.18 -13.21 12.46
N ALA A 286 -13.04 -12.67 13.33
CA ALA A 286 -14.00 -13.49 14.07
C ALA A 286 -15.17 -13.93 13.18
N SER A 287 -15.58 -13.09 12.22
CA SER A 287 -16.66 -13.40 11.27
C SER A 287 -16.19 -14.14 10.03
N SER A 288 -14.92 -13.97 9.65
CA SER A 288 -14.33 -14.56 8.44
C SER A 288 -12.87 -14.93 8.70
N PRO A 289 -12.61 -15.98 9.51
CA PRO A 289 -11.26 -16.36 9.90
C PRO A 289 -10.40 -16.67 8.68
N THR A 290 -9.22 -16.04 8.62
CA THR A 290 -8.27 -16.22 7.52
C THR A 290 -7.29 -17.38 7.74
N HIS A 291 -7.25 -17.89 8.96
CA HIS A 291 -6.40 -18.99 9.40
C HIS A 291 -7.20 -19.87 10.37
N ALA A 292 -7.07 -21.18 10.22
CA ALA A 292 -7.67 -22.18 11.11
C ALA A 292 -6.80 -22.41 12.35
#